data_AF-A0A966D7N9-F1
#
_entry.id   AF-A0A966D7N9-F1
#
_cell.length_a   1.000
_cell.length_b   1.000
_cell.length_c   1.000
_cell.angle_alpha   90.00
_cell.angle_beta   90.00
_cell.angle_gamma   90.00
#
_symmetry.space_group_name_H-M   'P 1'
#
loop_
_entity.id
_entity.type
_entity.pdbx_description
1 polymer ?
#
loop_
_entity_poly.entity_id
_entity_poly.type
_entity_poly.pdbx_seq_one_letter_code
_entity_poly.pdbx_strand_id
1 'polypeptide(L)'
;AEKEQMVRDGKLKKRDIANDSIIYKGDDNCYYEKLNNLSEIKIETEVTLPQNWELCRLNTIALINPKNNIDDNMDVGFIPMDHIEQGYQTKYRFQTKKWKDIKKGYTHFAKNDIIVAKISPCFENRKSAILNVLPNMYGAGTTELYVIRVSNKYIYNKYILWLLKSNYFIKQGYNSYTGTVGQQRISKDLIPNLLIPLPSYNEQLRIVKCITNAKKLLDEI
;
A
#
# COMPACT_ATOMS: atom_id res chain seq x y z
N ALA A 1 -17.87 8.58 -6.89
CA ALA A 1 -18.30 7.57 -7.90
C ALA A 1 -17.94 6.13 -7.50
N GLU A 2 -16.67 5.69 -7.45
CA GLU A 2 -16.31 4.30 -7.11
C GLU A 2 -16.25 4.05 -5.58
N LYS A 3 -15.52 4.89 -4.83
CA LYS A 3 -15.42 4.76 -3.37
C LYS A 3 -16.78 4.91 -2.67
N GLU A 4 -17.65 5.78 -3.17
CA GLU A 4 -19.01 5.96 -2.67
C GLU A 4 -19.87 4.69 -2.85
N GLN A 5 -19.75 4.00 -3.98
CA GLN A 5 -20.43 2.73 -4.20
C GLN A 5 -19.92 1.66 -3.23
N MET A 6 -18.62 1.66 -2.93
CA MET A 6 -18.05 0.73 -1.95
C MET A 6 -18.47 1.02 -0.51
N VAL A 7 -18.76 2.28 -0.17
CA VAL A 7 -19.42 2.62 1.10
C VAL A 7 -20.85 2.06 1.13
N ARG A 8 -21.59 2.14 0.02
CA ARG A 8 -22.93 1.52 -0.09
C ARG A 8 -22.87 -0.01 0.04
N ASP A 9 -21.85 -0.63 -0.54
CA ASP A 9 -21.60 -2.09 -0.46
C ASP A 9 -21.06 -2.54 0.92
N GLY A 10 -20.86 -1.64 1.87
CA GLY A 10 -20.32 -1.96 3.21
C GLY A 10 -18.83 -2.34 3.23
N LYS A 11 -18.10 -2.09 2.14
CA LYS A 11 -16.66 -2.39 2.00
C LYS A 11 -15.77 -1.29 2.62
N LEU A 12 -16.30 -0.07 2.74
CA LEU A 12 -15.66 1.11 3.35
C LEU A 12 -16.62 1.82 4.31
N LYS A 13 -16.10 2.57 5.28
CA LYS A 13 -16.91 3.46 6.13
C LYS A 13 -17.00 4.85 5.49
N LYS A 14 -18.11 5.57 5.72
CA LYS A 14 -18.28 6.96 5.23
C LYS A 14 -17.12 7.89 5.60
N ARG A 15 -16.54 7.73 6.79
CA ARG A 15 -15.36 8.50 7.23
C ARG A 15 -14.11 8.28 6.37
N ASP A 16 -14.02 7.13 5.69
CA ASP A 16 -12.86 6.77 4.87
C ASP A 16 -12.85 7.53 3.51
N ILE A 17 -13.94 8.25 3.20
CA ILE A 17 -14.09 9.12 2.01
C ILE A 17 -14.44 10.58 2.36
N ALA A 18 -14.53 10.93 3.65
CA ALA A 18 -15.04 12.23 4.09
C ALA A 18 -14.02 13.38 3.95
N ASN A 19 -12.74 13.06 3.74
CA ASN A 19 -11.63 14.02 3.72
C ASN A 19 -10.96 14.09 2.34
N ASP A 20 -11.74 14.10 1.26
CA ASP A 20 -11.16 14.30 -0.07
C ASP A 20 -10.47 15.68 -0.11
N SER A 21 -9.16 15.64 -0.33
CA SER A 21 -8.28 16.80 -0.44
C SER A 21 -7.56 16.76 -1.78
N ILE A 22 -7.17 17.93 -2.26
CA ILE A 22 -6.39 18.07 -3.50
C ILE A 22 -5.01 18.60 -3.13
N ILE A 23 -3.98 17.90 -3.59
CA ILE A 23 -2.60 18.36 -3.51
C ILE A 23 -2.23 18.97 -4.85
N TYR A 24 -1.64 20.17 -4.82
CA TYR A 24 -1.18 20.86 -6.02
C TYR A 24 0.15 21.59 -5.75
N LYS A 25 0.84 21.99 -6.82
CA LYS A 25 2.10 22.73 -6.76
C LYS A 25 1.83 24.21 -7.06
N GLY A 26 2.26 25.10 -6.15
CA GLY A 26 2.14 26.54 -6.32
C GLY A 26 3.27 27.15 -7.15
N ASP A 27 3.15 28.44 -7.46
CA ASP A 27 4.16 29.21 -8.22
C ASP A 27 5.48 29.36 -7.46
N ASP A 28 5.45 29.24 -6.12
CA ASP A 28 6.64 29.22 -5.24
C ASP A 28 7.39 27.88 -5.26
N ASN A 29 7.02 26.97 -6.17
CA ASN A 29 7.49 25.60 -6.28
C ASN A 29 7.20 24.69 -5.06
N CYS A 30 6.37 25.13 -4.11
CA CYS A 30 5.97 24.32 -2.96
C CYS A 30 4.66 23.57 -3.21
N TYR A 31 4.41 22.54 -2.41
CA TYR A 31 3.17 21.77 -2.46
C TYR A 31 2.19 22.25 -1.41
N TYR A 32 0.91 22.26 -1.76
CA TYR A 32 -0.19 22.68 -0.91
C TYR A 32 -1.30 21.65 -0.95
N GLU A 33 -1.96 21.45 0.19
CA GLU A 33 -3.14 20.61 0.30
C GLU A 33 -4.36 21.46 0.65
N LYS A 34 -5.44 21.28 -0.11
CA LYS A 34 -6.71 21.97 0.07
C LYS A 34 -7.81 20.96 0.35
N LEU A 35 -8.42 21.04 1.54
CA LEU A 35 -9.58 20.22 1.92
C LEU A 35 -10.86 20.92 1.47
N ASN A 36 -11.67 20.34 0.58
CA ASN A 36 -13.06 20.75 0.31
C ASN A 36 -13.36 22.27 0.37
N ASN A 37 -12.54 23.12 -0.28
CA ASN A 37 -12.65 24.59 -0.29
C ASN A 37 -12.41 25.33 1.06
N LEU A 38 -11.87 24.66 2.06
CA LEU A 38 -11.40 25.22 3.33
C LEU A 38 -9.93 25.71 3.22
N SER A 39 -9.35 26.01 4.38
CA SER A 39 -7.98 26.46 4.57
C SER A 39 -6.96 25.58 3.83
N GLU A 40 -6.03 26.27 3.19
CA GLU A 40 -4.89 25.69 2.51
C GLU A 40 -3.73 25.46 3.48
N ILE A 41 -3.09 24.31 3.38
CA ILE A 41 -1.96 23.94 4.23
C ILE A 41 -0.76 23.66 3.32
N LYS A 42 0.34 24.37 3.58
CA LYS A 42 1.63 24.08 2.93
C LYS A 42 2.14 22.72 3.39
N ILE A 43 2.48 21.86 2.44
CA ILE A 43 3.05 20.54 2.71
C ILE A 43 4.56 20.71 2.88
N GLU A 44 5.05 20.41 4.08
CA GLU A 44 6.48 20.30 4.32
C GLU A 44 7.01 19.01 3.68
N THR A 45 7.78 19.16 2.61
CA THR A 45 8.43 18.04 1.92
C THR A 45 9.78 18.48 1.37
N GLU A 46 10.81 17.67 1.60
CA GLU A 46 12.15 17.84 1.01
C GLU A 46 12.21 17.28 -0.42
N VAL A 47 11.12 16.68 -0.89
CA VAL A 47 11.09 15.95 -2.16
C VAL A 47 10.90 16.94 -3.31
N THR A 48 11.95 17.14 -4.10
CA THR A 48 11.86 17.83 -5.41
C THR A 48 11.51 16.80 -6.48
N LEU A 49 10.37 16.99 -7.16
CA LEU A 49 9.90 16.08 -8.20
C LEU A 49 10.24 16.60 -9.61
N PRO A 50 10.50 15.69 -10.57
CA PRO A 50 10.62 16.07 -11.98
C PRO A 50 9.38 16.77 -12.50
N GLN A 51 9.54 17.50 -13.60
CA GLN A 51 8.42 18.11 -14.31
C GLN A 51 7.40 17.02 -14.71
N ASN A 52 6.11 17.31 -14.53
CA ASN A 52 4.97 16.40 -14.81
C ASN A 52 4.79 15.23 -13.83
N TRP A 53 5.48 15.24 -12.69
CA TRP A 53 5.15 14.34 -11.58
C TRP A 53 4.24 15.06 -10.60
N GLU A 54 3.26 14.33 -10.08
CA GLU A 54 2.35 14.82 -9.07
C GLU A 54 2.75 14.28 -7.70
N LEU A 55 2.34 14.99 -6.65
CA LEU A 55 2.43 14.50 -5.27
C LEU A 55 1.00 14.20 -4.81
N CYS A 56 0.75 13.00 -4.29
CA CYS A 56 -0.56 12.64 -3.76
C CYS A 56 -0.42 11.82 -2.47
N ARG A 57 -1.51 11.69 -1.70
CA ARG A 57 -1.57 10.77 -0.56
C ARG A 57 -1.95 9.38 -1.04
N LEU A 58 -1.38 8.33 -0.46
CA LEU A 58 -1.68 6.95 -0.88
C LEU A 58 -3.17 6.60 -0.79
N ASN A 59 -3.91 7.15 0.19
CA ASN A 59 -5.35 6.95 0.31
C ASN A 59 -6.19 7.53 -0.84
N THR A 60 -5.66 8.48 -1.63
CA THR A 60 -6.39 9.04 -2.77
C THR A 60 -6.39 8.05 -3.94
N ILE A 61 -5.33 7.27 -4.10
CA ILE A 61 -5.15 6.34 -5.22
C ILE A 61 -5.34 4.85 -4.89
N ALA A 62 -5.43 4.50 -3.60
CA ALA A 62 -5.59 3.12 -3.16
C ALA A 62 -6.50 3.01 -1.92
N LEU A 63 -7.12 1.83 -1.78
CA LEU A 63 -7.88 1.46 -0.59
C LEU A 63 -6.98 0.78 0.42
N ILE A 64 -7.10 1.18 1.68
CA ILE A 64 -6.30 0.64 2.78
C ILE A 64 -7.13 -0.36 3.59
N ASN A 65 -6.63 -1.57 3.74
CA ASN A 65 -7.27 -2.69 4.46
C ASN A 65 -8.73 -2.96 4.04
N PRO A 66 -9.04 -3.05 2.73
CA PRO A 66 -10.40 -3.32 2.29
C PRO A 66 -10.89 -4.68 2.82
N LYS A 67 -12.16 -4.74 3.19
CA LYS A 67 -12.80 -5.99 3.61
C LYS A 67 -13.33 -6.76 2.40
N ASN A 68 -13.30 -8.08 2.53
CA ASN A 68 -13.91 -9.01 1.58
C ASN A 68 -15.11 -9.69 2.26
N ASN A 69 -16.19 -9.84 1.51
CA ASN A 69 -17.37 -10.61 1.90
C ASN A 69 -17.60 -11.67 0.83
N ILE A 70 -17.24 -12.91 1.13
CA ILE A 70 -17.22 -14.06 0.20
C ILE A 70 -17.78 -15.29 0.92
N ASP A 71 -18.04 -16.36 0.16
CA ASP A 71 -18.58 -17.63 0.70
C ASP A 71 -17.68 -18.22 1.79
N ASP A 72 -18.29 -18.59 2.92
CA ASP A 72 -17.65 -19.15 4.10
C ASP A 72 -16.89 -20.46 3.84
N ASN A 73 -17.35 -21.26 2.87
CA ASN A 73 -16.75 -22.54 2.50
C ASN A 73 -15.78 -22.43 1.31
N MET A 74 -15.54 -21.23 0.80
CA MET A 74 -14.54 -20.99 -0.24
C MET A 74 -13.13 -21.27 0.27
N ASP A 75 -12.34 -22.00 -0.52
CA ASP A 75 -10.92 -22.18 -0.28
C ASP A 75 -10.13 -20.94 -0.67
N VAL A 76 -9.34 -20.42 0.27
CA VAL A 76 -8.62 -19.15 0.13
C VAL A 76 -7.20 -19.27 0.65
N GLY A 77 -6.33 -18.32 0.32
CA GLY A 77 -4.95 -18.29 0.79
C GLY A 77 -4.82 -17.72 2.21
N PHE A 78 -4.06 -18.39 3.07
CA PHE A 78 -3.61 -17.88 4.36
C PHE A 78 -2.11 -17.59 4.35
N ILE A 79 -1.70 -16.36 4.69
CA ILE A 79 -0.29 -15.92 4.67
C ILE A 79 0.17 -15.50 6.08
N PRO A 80 0.94 -16.35 6.79
CA PRO A 80 1.67 -15.96 8.00
C PRO A 80 2.91 -15.09 7.66
N MET A 81 3.51 -14.44 8.67
CA MET A 81 4.58 -13.45 8.47
C MET A 81 5.89 -14.06 7.91
N ASP A 82 6.18 -15.31 8.26
CA ASP A 82 7.34 -16.09 7.80
C ASP A 82 7.19 -16.57 6.34
N HIS A 83 5.99 -16.51 5.79
CA HIS A 83 5.72 -16.81 4.39
C HIS A 83 5.93 -15.62 3.45
N ILE A 84 6.33 -14.46 3.96
CA ILE A 84 6.65 -13.27 3.15
C ILE A 84 8.17 -13.10 3.15
N GLU A 85 8.77 -13.14 1.95
CA GLU A 85 10.21 -12.93 1.82
C GLU A 85 10.60 -11.50 2.16
N GLN A 86 11.82 -11.36 2.69
CA GLN A 86 12.40 -10.08 3.09
C GLN A 86 13.23 -9.43 1.98
N GLY A 87 13.59 -8.17 2.20
CA GLY A 87 14.39 -7.36 1.31
C GLY A 87 13.64 -6.93 0.04
N TYR A 88 14.36 -6.93 -1.07
CA TYR A 88 13.80 -6.54 -2.37
C TYR A 88 13.08 -7.70 -3.08
N GLN A 89 12.88 -8.83 -2.40
CA GLN A 89 12.09 -9.94 -2.91
C GLN A 89 10.59 -9.63 -2.84
N THR A 90 9.82 -10.26 -3.70
CA THR A 90 8.36 -10.08 -3.80
C THR A 90 7.61 -11.41 -3.70
N LYS A 91 8.33 -12.49 -3.40
CA LYS A 91 7.77 -13.83 -3.31
C LYS A 91 7.07 -14.03 -1.97
N TYR A 92 6.09 -14.91 -2.00
CA TYR A 92 5.35 -15.30 -0.83
C TYR A 92 4.85 -16.74 -0.98
N ARG A 93 4.47 -17.35 0.14
CA ARG A 93 3.82 -18.66 0.21
C ARG A 93 2.47 -18.51 0.91
N PHE A 94 1.56 -19.45 0.68
CA PHE A 94 0.27 -19.49 1.38
C PHE A 94 -0.10 -20.91 1.75
N GLN A 95 -0.96 -21.03 2.75
CA GLN A 95 -1.65 -22.27 3.11
C GLN A 95 -3.10 -22.15 2.65
N THR A 96 -3.69 -23.19 2.08
CA THR A 96 -5.11 -23.17 1.75
C THR A 96 -5.95 -23.37 3.01
N LYS A 97 -6.92 -22.49 3.26
CA LYS A 97 -7.88 -22.59 4.36
C LYS A 97 -9.28 -22.22 3.89
N LYS A 98 -10.31 -22.60 4.64
CA LYS A 98 -11.68 -22.12 4.39
C LYS A 98 -11.84 -20.69 4.86
N TRP A 99 -12.61 -19.88 4.12
CA TRP A 99 -12.82 -18.48 4.46
C TRP A 99 -13.37 -18.29 5.88
N LYS A 100 -14.34 -19.11 6.30
CA LYS A 100 -14.95 -19.04 7.64
C LYS A 100 -13.94 -19.13 8.79
N ASP A 101 -12.83 -19.83 8.58
CA ASP A 101 -11.79 -20.04 9.59
C ASP A 101 -10.86 -18.83 9.74
N ILE A 102 -10.79 -17.98 8.71
CA ILE A 102 -9.85 -16.84 8.65
C ILE A 102 -10.51 -15.48 8.38
N LYS A 103 -11.84 -15.42 8.25
CA LYS A 103 -12.59 -14.16 8.03
C LYS A 103 -12.63 -13.22 9.25
N LYS A 104 -12.34 -13.75 10.44
CA LYS A 104 -12.28 -12.99 11.71
C LYS A 104 -10.88 -13.13 12.31
N GLY A 105 -10.38 -12.06 12.92
CA GLY A 105 -9.07 -12.07 13.59
C GLY A 105 -7.86 -11.99 12.67
N TYR A 106 -8.04 -11.79 11.36
CA TYR A 106 -6.98 -11.70 10.37
C TYR A 106 -7.17 -10.53 9.40
N THR A 107 -6.12 -10.22 8.64
CA THR A 107 -6.12 -9.13 7.66
C THR A 107 -6.53 -9.65 6.29
N HIS A 108 -7.59 -9.10 5.70
CA HIS A 108 -8.20 -9.59 4.45
C HIS A 108 -7.43 -9.01 3.25
N PHE A 109 -7.25 -9.81 2.21
CA PHE A 109 -6.69 -9.36 0.93
C PHE A 109 -7.31 -10.13 -0.24
N ALA A 110 -7.13 -9.60 -1.44
CA ALA A 110 -7.54 -10.22 -2.69
C ALA A 110 -6.39 -10.17 -3.70
N LYS A 111 -6.61 -10.81 -4.86
CA LYS A 111 -5.68 -10.83 -5.97
C LYS A 111 -5.30 -9.40 -6.37
N ASN A 112 -4.01 -9.21 -6.65
CA ASN A 112 -3.34 -7.95 -7.01
C ASN A 112 -3.18 -6.93 -5.88
N ASP A 113 -3.66 -7.21 -4.67
CA ASP A 113 -3.37 -6.36 -3.51
C ASP A 113 -1.87 -6.39 -3.18
N ILE A 114 -1.37 -5.25 -2.70
CA ILE A 114 -0.03 -5.14 -2.12
C ILE A 114 -0.15 -5.35 -0.61
N ILE A 115 0.66 -6.24 -0.05
CA ILE A 115 0.79 -6.43 1.39
C ILE A 115 2.11 -5.85 1.89
N VAL A 116 2.09 -5.24 3.08
CA VAL A 116 3.27 -4.67 3.75
C VAL A 116 3.23 -5.02 5.23
N ALA A 117 4.31 -5.59 5.77
CA ALA A 117 4.45 -5.81 7.22
C ALA A 117 4.43 -4.49 7.98
N LYS A 118 3.78 -4.44 9.15
CA LYS A 118 3.69 -3.21 9.96
C LYS A 118 4.47 -3.23 11.27
N ILE A 119 4.98 -4.39 11.66
CA ILE A 119 5.70 -4.62 12.92
C ILE A 119 7.20 -4.74 12.69
N SER A 120 8.00 -4.23 13.62
CA SER A 120 9.45 -4.39 13.64
C SER A 120 9.85 -5.83 14.05
N PRO A 121 10.91 -6.45 13.47
CA PRO A 121 11.80 -5.93 12.42
C PRO A 121 11.30 -6.18 10.98
N CYS A 122 10.09 -6.75 10.83
CA CYS A 122 9.58 -7.19 9.53
C CYS A 122 9.34 -6.04 8.55
N PHE A 123 8.96 -4.87 9.08
CA PHE A 123 8.79 -3.64 8.30
C PHE A 123 10.12 -3.17 7.70
N GLU A 124 11.17 -3.04 8.52
CA GLU A 124 12.52 -2.61 8.14
C GLU A 124 13.16 -3.60 7.17
N ASN A 125 12.86 -4.88 7.38
CA ASN A 125 13.25 -5.96 6.48
C ASN A 125 12.43 -5.98 5.18
N ARG A 126 11.58 -4.97 4.92
CA ARG A 126 10.85 -4.78 3.65
C ARG A 126 9.97 -5.96 3.26
N LYS A 127 9.42 -6.68 4.24
CA LYS A 127 8.49 -7.79 3.98
C LYS A 127 7.22 -7.23 3.34
N SER A 128 7.17 -7.34 2.01
CA SER A 128 6.07 -6.86 1.19
C SER A 128 6.01 -7.59 -0.14
N ALA A 129 4.82 -7.78 -0.67
CA ALA A 129 4.56 -8.53 -1.89
C ALA A 129 3.28 -8.05 -2.60
N ILE A 130 3.18 -8.35 -3.90
CA ILE A 130 1.91 -8.28 -4.63
C ILE A 130 1.33 -9.69 -4.71
N LEU A 131 0.09 -9.85 -4.29
CA LEU A 131 -0.59 -11.15 -4.24
C LEU A 131 -1.22 -11.48 -5.58
N ASN A 132 -0.42 -11.92 -6.55
CA ASN A 132 -0.87 -12.24 -7.91
C ASN A 132 -1.47 -13.64 -8.07
N VAL A 133 -1.13 -14.57 -7.18
CA VAL A 133 -1.59 -15.96 -7.13
C VAL A 133 -2.23 -16.25 -5.78
N LEU A 134 -3.53 -16.52 -5.78
CA LEU A 134 -4.31 -16.90 -4.60
C LEU A 134 -5.41 -17.89 -4.99
N PRO A 135 -5.71 -18.91 -4.16
CA PRO A 135 -6.89 -19.75 -4.32
C PRO A 135 -8.15 -18.88 -4.35
N ASN A 136 -8.98 -19.09 -5.38
CA ASN A 136 -10.20 -18.32 -5.61
C ASN A 136 -10.02 -16.78 -5.54
N MET A 137 -8.81 -16.27 -5.79
CA MET A 137 -8.46 -14.83 -5.77
C MET A 137 -8.56 -14.12 -4.41
N TYR A 138 -8.77 -14.84 -3.31
CA TYR A 138 -8.94 -14.24 -1.98
C TYR A 138 -8.03 -14.88 -0.93
N GLY A 139 -7.88 -14.16 0.18
CA GLY A 139 -7.20 -14.70 1.35
C GLY A 139 -7.21 -13.78 2.55
N ALA A 140 -6.57 -14.25 3.62
CA ALA A 140 -6.24 -13.44 4.78
C ALA A 140 -4.85 -13.77 5.31
N GLY A 141 -4.25 -12.86 6.06
CA GLY A 141 -2.94 -13.06 6.65
C GLY A 141 -2.88 -12.59 8.08
N THR A 142 -1.69 -12.66 8.66
CA THR A 142 -1.42 -12.11 9.99
C THR A 142 -1.99 -10.68 10.14
N THR A 143 -2.45 -10.36 11.34
CA THR A 143 -2.97 -9.03 11.70
C THR A 143 -1.92 -7.94 11.55
N GLU A 144 -0.63 -8.31 11.46
CA GLU A 144 0.52 -7.42 11.34
C GLU A 144 0.83 -6.99 9.89
N LEU A 145 -0.18 -6.99 9.02
CA LEU A 145 -0.11 -6.50 7.63
C LEU A 145 -0.97 -5.24 7.43
N TYR A 146 -0.49 -4.36 6.56
CA TYR A 146 -1.34 -3.46 5.76
C TYR A 146 -1.60 -4.08 4.39
N VAL A 147 -2.80 -3.83 3.87
CA VAL A 147 -3.23 -4.23 2.53
C VAL A 147 -3.58 -2.98 1.76
N ILE A 148 -2.99 -2.84 0.58
CA ILE A 148 -3.14 -1.68 -0.29
C ILE A 148 -3.70 -2.18 -1.61
N ARG A 149 -4.96 -1.85 -1.87
CA ARG A 149 -5.66 -2.21 -3.11
C ARG A 149 -5.72 -1.01 -4.03
N VAL A 150 -4.97 -1.07 -5.10
CA VAL A 150 -4.97 -0.05 -6.15
C VAL A 150 -6.19 -0.28 -7.03
N SER A 151 -7.19 0.61 -6.96
CA SER A 151 -8.40 0.54 -7.80
C SER A 151 -8.31 1.39 -9.07
N ASN A 152 -7.37 2.34 -9.12
CA ASN A 152 -7.24 3.26 -10.23
C ASN A 152 -6.39 2.67 -11.38
N LYS A 153 -6.97 2.61 -12.59
CA LYS A 153 -6.33 2.06 -13.80
C LYS A 153 -5.06 2.80 -14.25
N TYR A 154 -4.87 4.05 -13.82
CA TYR A 154 -3.68 4.86 -14.14
C TYR A 154 -2.52 4.64 -13.15
N ILE A 155 -2.70 3.73 -12.19
CA ILE A 155 -1.73 3.44 -11.16
C ILE A 155 -1.24 2.01 -11.33
N TYR A 156 0.07 1.86 -11.53
CA TYR A 156 0.67 0.55 -11.66
C TYR A 156 1.05 0.01 -10.27
N ASN A 157 0.39 -1.06 -9.82
CA ASN A 157 0.63 -1.62 -8.50
C ASN A 157 2.10 -2.02 -8.24
N LYS A 158 2.85 -2.47 -9.26
CA LYS A 158 4.28 -2.76 -9.13
C LYS A 158 5.11 -1.52 -8.82
N TYR A 159 4.75 -0.37 -9.40
CA TYR A 159 5.40 0.90 -9.06
C TYR A 159 5.19 1.23 -7.58
N ILE A 160 3.96 1.11 -7.10
CA ILE A 160 3.62 1.33 -5.69
C ILE A 160 4.38 0.36 -4.77
N LEU A 161 4.48 -0.93 -5.14
CA LEU A 161 5.29 -1.89 -4.37
C LEU A 161 6.75 -1.44 -4.24
N TRP A 162 7.37 -1.00 -5.33
CA TRP A 162 8.77 -0.55 -5.29
C TRP A 162 8.95 0.72 -4.47
N LEU A 163 7.99 1.65 -4.52
CA LEU A 163 7.96 2.81 -3.65
C LEU A 163 7.89 2.40 -2.18
N LEU A 164 7.04 1.42 -1.84
CA LEU A 164 6.90 0.84 -0.49
C LEU A 164 8.08 -0.07 -0.09
N LYS A 165 9.03 -0.29 -1.00
CA LYS A 165 10.33 -0.93 -0.71
C LYS A 165 11.47 0.08 -0.71
N SER A 166 11.23 1.37 -0.92
CA SER A 166 12.27 2.40 -0.95
C SER A 166 12.79 2.77 0.44
N ASN A 167 13.98 3.37 0.51
CA ASN A 167 14.47 3.97 1.75
C ASN A 167 13.61 5.14 2.23
N TYR A 168 13.00 5.88 1.29
CA TYR A 168 12.04 6.93 1.61
C TYR A 168 10.93 6.39 2.51
N PHE A 169 10.25 5.32 2.08
CA PHE A 169 9.15 4.73 2.85
C PHE A 169 9.61 4.14 4.19
N ILE A 170 10.75 3.45 4.23
CA ILE A 170 11.26 2.89 5.49
C ILE A 170 11.62 3.97 6.50
N LYS A 171 12.21 5.10 6.06
CA LYS A 171 12.49 6.25 6.92
C LYS A 171 11.19 6.85 7.49
N GLN A 172 10.17 7.02 6.65
CA GLN A 172 8.85 7.49 7.10
C GLN A 172 8.24 6.54 8.14
N GLY A 173 8.37 5.23 7.93
CA GLY A 173 7.88 4.25 8.90
C GLY A 173 8.60 4.28 10.23
N TYR A 174 9.93 4.33 10.22
CA TYR A 174 10.75 4.44 11.43
C TYR A 174 10.36 5.67 12.26
N ASN A 175 10.19 6.82 11.60
CA ASN A 175 9.77 8.07 12.25
C ASN A 175 8.34 8.03 12.80
N SER A 176 7.52 7.08 12.34
CA SER A 176 6.12 6.91 12.75
C SER A 176 5.93 5.85 13.84
N TYR A 177 7.01 5.25 14.35
CA TYR A 177 6.90 4.14 15.28
C TYR A 177 6.20 4.51 16.58
N THR A 178 5.34 3.58 16.99
CA THR A 178 4.61 3.62 18.26
C THR A 178 4.78 2.29 18.97
N GLY A 179 4.67 2.30 20.30
CA GLY A 179 4.80 1.11 21.15
C GLY A 179 6.12 1.02 21.90
N THR A 180 6.29 -0.05 22.68
CA THR A 180 7.47 -0.32 23.49
C THR A 180 8.59 -0.95 22.66
N VAL A 181 9.84 -0.79 23.13
CA VAL A 181 11.04 -1.39 22.53
C VAL A 181 10.82 -2.91 22.36
N GLY A 182 10.98 -3.42 21.13
CA GLY A 182 10.76 -4.83 20.78
C GLY A 182 9.35 -5.19 20.26
N GLN A 183 8.35 -4.30 20.36
CA GLN A 183 7.02 -4.47 19.75
C GLN A 183 6.52 -3.21 19.04
N GLN A 184 7.43 -2.54 18.35
CA GLN A 184 7.11 -1.31 17.62
C GLN A 184 6.32 -1.60 16.35
N ARG A 185 5.35 -0.71 16.07
CA ARG A 185 4.52 -0.75 14.87
C ARG A 185 4.53 0.62 14.20
N ILE A 186 4.54 0.63 12.87
CA ILE A 186 4.26 1.86 12.13
C ILE A 186 2.85 2.36 12.48
N SER A 187 2.71 3.68 12.61
CA SER A 187 1.45 4.31 12.95
C SER A 187 0.34 3.91 11.97
N LYS A 188 -0.90 3.82 12.48
CA LYS A 188 -2.11 3.59 11.67
C LYS A 188 -2.35 4.69 10.65
N ASP A 189 -1.84 5.89 10.94
CA ASP A 189 -2.03 7.06 10.12
C ASP A 189 -0.95 7.20 9.03
N LEU A 190 0.15 6.44 9.11
CA LEU A 190 1.23 6.52 8.14
C LEU A 190 0.75 6.13 6.73
N ILE A 191 0.19 4.93 6.59
CA ILE A 191 -0.13 4.38 5.27
C ILE A 191 -1.18 5.23 4.54
N PRO A 192 -2.31 5.64 5.16
CA PRO A 192 -3.27 6.50 4.47
C PRO A 192 -2.69 7.86 4.08
N ASN A 193 -1.84 8.44 4.92
CA ASN A 193 -1.33 9.80 4.73
C ASN A 193 0.02 9.86 4.02
N LEU A 194 0.61 8.73 3.66
CA LEU A 194 1.91 8.67 2.98
C LEU A 194 1.86 9.49 1.69
N LEU A 195 2.69 10.53 1.63
CA LEU A 195 2.90 11.29 0.41
C LEU A 195 3.72 10.45 -0.55
N ILE A 196 3.25 10.33 -1.79
CA ILE A 196 3.89 9.54 -2.82
C ILE A 196 4.12 10.39 -4.07
N PRO A 197 5.34 10.38 -4.63
CA PRO A 197 5.54 10.82 -6.01
C PRO A 197 4.72 9.94 -6.94
N LEU A 198 3.98 10.57 -7.85
CA LEU A 198 3.17 9.88 -8.84
C LEU A 198 3.52 10.40 -10.24
N PRO A 199 4.32 9.65 -11.01
CA PRO A 199 4.55 9.95 -12.41
C PRO A 199 3.41 9.46 -13.31
N SER A 200 3.45 9.86 -14.58
CA SER A 200 2.57 9.30 -15.62
C SER A 200 2.67 7.77 -15.67
N TYR A 201 1.59 7.10 -16.12
CA TYR A 201 1.55 5.63 -16.16
C TYR A 201 2.70 5.01 -16.97
N ASN A 202 3.04 5.61 -18.12
CA ASN A 202 4.16 5.15 -18.95
C ASN A 202 5.51 5.27 -18.22
N GLU A 203 5.67 6.32 -17.42
CA GLU A 203 6.87 6.52 -16.62
C GLU A 203 6.93 5.55 -15.43
N GLN A 204 5.79 5.23 -14.79
CA GLN A 204 5.72 4.15 -13.80
C GLN A 204 6.16 2.81 -14.41
N LEU A 205 5.70 2.47 -15.62
CA LEU A 205 6.13 1.27 -16.35
C LEU A 205 7.64 1.28 -16.63
N ARG A 206 8.17 2.43 -17.10
CA ARG A 206 9.60 2.61 -17.40
C ARG A 206 10.45 2.38 -16.16
N ILE A 207 10.09 3.00 -15.03
CA ILE A 207 10.80 2.85 -13.74
C ILE A 207 10.83 1.38 -13.32
N VAL A 208 9.67 0.70 -13.33
CA VAL A 208 9.58 -0.72 -12.94
C VAL A 208 10.42 -1.60 -13.86
N LYS A 209 10.44 -1.31 -15.17
CA LYS A 209 11.29 -2.02 -16.14
C LYS A 209 12.77 -1.85 -15.83
N CYS A 210 13.22 -0.62 -15.55
CA CYS A 210 14.60 -0.35 -15.17
C CYS A 210 15.01 -1.12 -13.90
N ILE A 211 14.19 -1.10 -12.85
CA ILE A 211 14.45 -1.85 -11.61
C ILE A 211 14.54 -3.35 -11.90
N THR A 212 13.60 -3.87 -12.69
CA THR A 212 13.56 -5.30 -13.02
C THR A 212 14.80 -5.74 -13.81
N ASN A 213 15.22 -4.93 -14.78
CA ASN A 213 16.43 -5.19 -15.57
C ASN A 213 17.69 -5.19 -14.68
N ALA A 214 17.82 -4.19 -13.80
CA ALA A 214 18.95 -4.12 -12.88
C ALA A 214 19.02 -5.34 -11.95
N LYS A 215 17.87 -5.77 -11.43
CA LYS A 215 17.79 -6.99 -10.61
C LYS A 215 18.20 -8.24 -11.38
N LYS A 216 17.73 -8.39 -12.62
CA LYS A 216 18.07 -9.54 -13.46
C LYS A 216 19.58 -9.64 -13.68
N LEU A 217 20.25 -8.52 -13.96
CA LEU A 217 21.70 -8.49 -14.14
C LEU A 217 22.45 -8.89 -12.85
N LEU A 218 21.94 -8.49 -11.68
CA LEU A 218 22.51 -8.90 -10.40
C LEU A 218 22.35 -10.40 -10.13
N ASP A 219 21.27 -11.02 -10.60
CA ASP A 219 21.04 -12.46 -10.43
C ASP A 219 21.89 -13.33 -11.40
N GLU A 220 22.51 -12.71 -12.42
CA GLU A 220 23.35 -13.38 -13.44
C GLU A 220 24.86 -13.41 -13.08
N ILE A 221 25.26 -12.78 -11.97
CA ILE A 221 26.65 -12.71 -11.47
C ILE A 221 26.77 -13.55 -10.19
#